data_AF-A0A4V2UVP8-F1
#
_entry.id   AF-A0A4V2UVP8-F1
#
_cell.length_a   1.000
_cell.length_b   1.000
_cell.length_c   1.000
_cell.angle_alpha   90.00
_cell.angle_beta   90.00
_cell.angle_gamma   90.00
#
_symmetry.space_group_name_H-M   'P 1'
#
loop_
_entity.id
_entity.type
_entity.pdbx_description
1 polymer ?
#
loop_
_entity_poly.entity_id
_entity_poly.type
_entity_poly.pdbx_seq_one_letter_code
_entity_poly.pdbx_strand_id
1 'polypeptide(L)' 'MQTLTKEVENILAQSGWHIDRQVDITEIENFLKSKGYSLSPLVIKALQEFGGIEYTFRHPDESCPLY' A
#
# COMPACT_ATOMS: atom_id res chain seq x y z
N MET A 1 13.20 11.81 -10.21
CA MET A 1 12.88 11.16 -8.92
C MET A 1 12.96 12.24 -7.86
N GLN A 2 11.94 12.39 -7.02
CA GLN A 2 12.04 13.27 -5.87
C GLN A 2 12.85 12.54 -4.80
N THR A 3 13.88 13.19 -4.28
CA THR A 3 14.66 12.64 -3.17
C THR A 3 13.88 12.87 -1.89
N LEU A 4 13.47 11.79 -1.22
CA LEU A 4 12.85 11.88 0.09
C LEU A 4 13.92 12.29 1.12
N THR A 5 13.52 13.04 2.15
CA THR A 5 14.43 13.26 3.29
C THR A 5 14.56 11.94 4.06
N LYS A 6 15.69 11.75 4.73
CA LYS A 6 15.94 10.55 5.57
C LYS A 6 14.84 10.32 6.62
N GLU A 7 14.25 11.40 7.12
CA GLU A 7 13.13 11.33 8.06
C GLU A 7 11.88 10.72 7.42
N VAL A 8 11.54 11.14 6.20
CA VAL A 8 10.39 10.61 5.46
C VAL A 8 10.62 9.15 5.08
N GLU A 9 11.83 8.80 4.62
CA GLU A 9 12.18 7.39 4.34
C GLU A 9 12.01 6.51 5.58
N ASN A 10 12.42 6.98 6.76
CA ASN A 10 12.30 6.23 8.00
C ASN A 10 10.83 6.04 8.43
N ILE A 11 9.99 7.07 8.31
CA ILE A 11 8.55 6.98 8.62
C ILE A 11 7.86 5.98 7.68
N LEU A 12 8.17 6.04 6.38
CA LEU A 12 7.57 5.14 5.41
C LEU A 12 8.04 3.69 5.63
N ALA A 13 9.33 3.49 5.94
CA ALA A 13 9.88 2.19 6.29
C ALA A 13 9.22 1.59 7.55
N GLN A 14 9.01 2.41 8.59
CA GLN A 14 8.25 2.01 9.79
C GLN A 14 6.80 1.64 9.48
N SER A 15 6.24 2.20 8.41
CA SER A 15 4.89 1.90 7.93
C SER A 15 4.85 0.68 6.98
N GLY A 16 5.99 0.02 6.73
CA GLY A 16 6.10 -1.14 5.83
C GLY A 16 6.28 -0.79 4.35
N TRP A 17 6.48 0.49 4.01
CA TRP A 17 6.69 0.97 2.64
C TRP A 17 8.18 1.30 2.38
N HIS A 18 8.67 1.00 1.17
CA HIS A 18 10.00 1.42 0.70
C HIS A 18 10.00 1.65 -0.83
N ILE A 19 10.97 2.41 -1.34
CA ILE A 19 10.95 2.90 -2.73
C ILE A 19 11.07 1.80 -3.80
N ASP A 20 11.80 0.72 -3.49
CA ASP A 20 11.96 -0.44 -4.38
C ASP A 20 10.86 -1.50 -4.20
N ARG A 21 9.76 -1.16 -3.51
CA ARG A 21 8.68 -2.11 -3.26
C ARG A 21 7.91 -2.39 -4.55
N GLN A 22 7.85 -3.66 -4.91
CA GLN A 22 7.03 -4.14 -6.01
C GLN A 22 6.42 -5.48 -5.62
N VAL A 23 5.19 -5.44 -5.12
CA VAL A 23 4.44 -6.62 -4.69
C VAL A 23 3.92 -7.36 -5.91
N ASP A 24 3.99 -8.69 -5.88
CA ASP A 24 3.31 -9.51 -6.88
C ASP A 24 1.79 -9.41 -6.69
N ILE A 25 1.10 -8.94 -7.73
CA ILE A 25 -0.35 -8.76 -7.72
C ILE A 25 -1.07 -9.77 -8.63
N THR A 26 -0.35 -10.78 -9.13
CA THR A 26 -0.88 -11.76 -10.09
C THR A 26 -2.18 -12.41 -9.60
N GLU A 27 -2.26 -12.77 -8.32
CA GLU A 27 -3.47 -13.36 -7.74
C GLU A 27 -4.66 -12.37 -7.72
N ILE A 28 -4.41 -11.12 -7.34
CA ILE A 28 -5.41 -10.05 -7.32
C ILE A 28 -5.90 -9.74 -8.75
N GLU A 29 -4.97 -9.67 -9.71
CA GLU A 29 -5.31 -9.47 -11.12
C GLU A 29 -6.20 -10.60 -11.64
N ASN A 30 -5.83 -11.85 -11.38
CA ASN A 30 -6.59 -13.02 -11.82
C ASN A 30 -7.97 -13.05 -11.16
N PHE A 31 -8.06 -12.72 -9.87
CA PHE A 31 -9.32 -12.62 -9.15
C PHE A 31 -10.23 -11.55 -9.79
N LEU A 32 -9.73 -10.33 -10.01
CA LEU A 32 -10.54 -9.24 -10.58
C LEU A 32 -10.94 -9.52 -12.04
N LYS A 33 -10.05 -10.11 -12.85
CA LYS A 33 -10.37 -10.59 -14.20
C LYS A 33 -11.45 -11.66 -14.18
N SER A 34 -11.40 -12.61 -13.24
CA SER A 34 -12.44 -13.65 -13.09
C SER A 34 -13.83 -13.09 -12.76
N LYS A 35 -13.88 -11.88 -12.19
CA LYS A 35 -15.12 -11.14 -11.89
C LYS A 35 -15.56 -10.23 -13.05
N GLY A 36 -14.85 -10.22 -14.16
CA GLY A 36 -15.16 -9.40 -15.33
C GLY A 36 -14.62 -7.96 -15.26
N TYR A 37 -13.75 -7.65 -14.30
CA TYR A 37 -13.12 -6.35 -14.21
C TYR A 37 -11.82 -6.29 -15.02
N SER A 38 -11.58 -5.15 -15.67
CA SER A 38 -10.30 -4.83 -16.28
C SER A 38 -9.57 -3.79 -15.44
N LEU A 39 -8.32 -4.06 -15.12
CA LEU A 39 -7.49 -3.17 -14.30
C LEU A 39 -6.78 -2.16 -15.20
N SER A 40 -6.96 -0.87 -14.90
CA SER A 40 -6.14 0.18 -15.52
C SER A 40 -4.67 0.02 -15.13
N PRO A 41 -3.72 0.33 -16.02
CA PRO A 41 -2.29 0.33 -15.70
C PRO A 41 -1.92 1.18 -14.47
N LEU A 42 -2.69 2.23 -14.18
CA LEU A 42 -2.50 3.04 -12.97
C LEU A 42 -2.84 2.27 -11.69
N VAL A 43 -3.91 1.47 -11.73
CA VAL A 43 -4.32 0.65 -10.59
C VAL A 43 -3.32 -0.49 -10.37
N ILE A 44 -2.83 -1.10 -11.45
CA ILE A 44 -1.75 -2.11 -11.40
C ILE A 44 -0.53 -1.53 -10.68
N LYS A 45 -0.06 -0.34 -11.09
CA LYS A 45 1.08 0.32 -10.44
C LYS A 45 0.82 0.61 -8.96
N ALA A 46 -0.35 1.15 -8.64
CA ALA A 46 -0.71 1.44 -7.25
C ALA A 46 -0.75 0.18 -6.38
N LEU A 47 -1.30 -0.92 -6.89
CA LEU A 47 -1.35 -2.20 -6.17
C LEU A 47 0.04 -2.83 -6.02
N GLN A 48 0.92 -2.69 -7.02
CA GLN A 48 2.30 -3.16 -6.90
C GLN A 48 3.09 -2.37 -5.86
N GLU A 49 2.86 -1.06 -5.77
CA GLU A 49 3.59 -0.17 -4.86
C GLU A 49 3.06 -0.23 -3.43
N PHE A 50 1.74 -0.32 -3.24
CA PHE A 50 1.09 -0.20 -1.93
C PHE A 50 0.33 -1.45 -1.47
N GLY A 51 0.22 -2.48 -2.32
CA GLY A 51 -0.53 -3.69 -2.01
C GLY A 51 -0.01 -4.40 -0.76
N GLY A 52 -0.93 -4.86 0.09
CA GLY A 52 -0.62 -5.61 1.30
C GLY A 52 0.11 -4.80 2.38
N ILE A 53 0.17 -3.47 2.28
CA ILE A 53 0.67 -2.62 3.37
C ILE A 53 -0.45 -2.48 4.40
N GLU A 54 -0.27 -3.15 5.53
CA GLU A 54 -1.10 -2.97 6.71
C GLU A 54 -0.47 -1.90 7.59
N TYR A 55 -1.19 -0.80 7.74
CA TYR A 55 -0.70 0.35 8.48
C TYR A 55 -1.46 0.47 9.81
N THR A 56 -0.73 0.57 10.92
CA THR A 56 -1.31 0.72 12.26
C THR A 56 -1.05 2.13 12.80
N PHE A 57 -1.96 3.08 12.56
CA PHE A 57 -2.01 4.33 13.36
C PHE A 57 -2.54 3.83 14.69
N ARG A 58 -1.64 3.53 15.63
CA ARG A 58 -2.03 3.63 17.03
C ARG A 58 -2.24 5.11 17.27
N HIS A 59 -3.48 5.56 17.13
CA HIS A 59 -3.85 6.87 17.60
C HIS A 59 -3.40 6.92 19.06
N PRO A 60 -2.63 7.93 19.51
CA PRO A 60 -2.13 8.00 20.89
C PRO A 60 -3.24 8.14 21.94
N ASP A 61 -4.50 8.11 21.52
CA ASP A 61 -5.68 8.19 22.36
C ASP A 61 -6.66 7.07 21.95
N GLU A 62 -6.59 5.92 22.64
CA GLU A 62 -7.58 4.84 22.57
C GLU A 62 -8.89 5.27 23.26
N SER A 63 -9.52 6.34 22.76
CA SER A 63 -10.79 6.86 23.29
C SER A 63 -11.84 7.10 22.21
N CYS A 64 -11.85 6.28 21.16
CA CYS A 64 -12.99 6.21 20.23
C CYS A 64 -13.49 4.76 20.12
N PRO A 65 -14.58 4.39 20.81
CA PRO A 65 -15.24 3.11 20.59
C PRO A 65 -15.96 3.18 19.24
N LEU A 66 -15.56 2.33 18.30
CA LEU A 66 -16.33 2.10 17.09
C LEU A 66 -17.52 1.20 17.45
N TYR A 67 -18.72 1.77 17.32
CA TYR A 67 -20.02 1.10 17.34
C TYR A 67 -20.17 0.14 16.15
#